data_AF-A0AAQ5XXC2-F1
#
_entry.id   AF-A0AAQ5XXC2-F1
#
_cell.length_a   1.000
_cell.length_b   1.000
_cell.length_c   1.000
_cell.angle_alpha   90.00
_cell.angle_beta   90.00
_cell.angle_gamma   90.00
#
_symmetry.space_group_name_H-M   'P 1'
#
loop_
_entity.id
_entity.type
_entity.pdbx_description
1 polymer ?
#
loop_
_entity_poly.entity_id
_entity_poly.type
_entity_poly.pdbx_seq_one_letter_code
_entity_poly.pdbx_strand_id
1 'polypeptide(L)'
;VSDQATDPNNQEDRWDCIQGFYQLVNQDADGPQVAVRLLAHKIQSPQEKEALQALTVLEACMNNCGKRFHSEAGKFRFLNELIKILTPKYFGAWTSQKVKDRVTEVLYGWTLWLKDELKIQEAYSMLKKQGIVKKDPKLPDTVIMAPPPQRATDSIFDQDDKAKLLARLLKSARPEDLETANRLIKSTIKEEQEKAEKVSKRESTLKEVESSTKQLRELLDQNTLTGVLLQPSNDIKALYERCDRLRPSLFRLASDTMEDDAALAQILAANDELTLVVNAYKDQVGRGECNGERTRRKNEEMTIPVEKDLTLCLTLCLTIIFMCLVGQLEPITLHNRAGIHVSLHFAKDCPPGHPGVAVAVLSAVNTSALHVKDFMFQAAVPKTMLVKLQPASRTQLPPYKPLLPPPAVSQVILLANPHRVSFCLFVLLTQHINGRNGVISLCLYS
;
A
#
# COMPACT_ATOMS: atom_id res chain seq x y z
N VAL A 1 -42.04 3.11 19.93
CA VAL A 1 -40.58 3.34 19.79
C VAL A 1 -40.28 4.36 18.70
N SER A 2 -40.76 4.18 17.46
CA SER A 2 -40.53 5.16 16.38
C SER A 2 -40.97 6.58 16.74
N ASP A 3 -42.19 6.77 17.26
CA ASP A 3 -42.70 8.11 17.59
C ASP A 3 -41.98 8.77 18.77
N GLN A 4 -41.42 7.97 19.68
CA GLN A 4 -40.65 8.48 20.82
C GLN A 4 -39.23 8.90 20.39
N ALA A 5 -38.64 8.19 19.43
CA ALA A 5 -37.33 8.50 18.88
C ALA A 5 -37.35 9.75 17.97
N THR A 6 -38.50 10.06 17.36
CA THR A 6 -38.65 11.19 16.42
C THR A 6 -39.59 12.28 16.94
N ASP A 7 -39.82 12.38 18.26
CA ASP A 7 -40.69 13.41 18.84
C ASP A 7 -40.07 14.81 18.64
N PRO A 8 -40.76 15.77 17.98
CA PRO A 8 -40.26 17.12 17.76
C PRO A 8 -39.89 17.89 19.05
N ASN A 9 -40.45 17.49 20.19
CA ASN A 9 -40.20 18.11 21.50
C ASN A 9 -38.90 17.64 22.15
N ASN A 10 -38.24 16.62 21.59
CA ASN A 10 -36.94 16.17 22.07
C ASN A 10 -35.90 17.31 21.97
N GLN A 11 -35.16 17.53 23.07
CA GLN A 11 -34.06 18.50 23.07
C GLN A 11 -32.81 17.94 22.37
N GLU A 12 -32.60 16.63 22.46
CA GLU A 12 -31.48 15.89 21.88
C GLU A 12 -31.94 14.51 21.36
N ASP A 13 -31.08 13.83 20.61
CA ASP A 13 -31.36 12.50 20.07
C ASP A 13 -31.48 11.46 21.20
N ARG A 14 -32.65 10.81 21.28
CA ARG A 14 -32.97 9.80 22.29
C ARG A 14 -32.34 8.45 21.94
N TRP A 15 -31.03 8.31 22.11
CA TRP A 15 -30.26 7.11 21.75
C TRP A 15 -30.82 5.82 22.33
N ASP A 16 -31.37 5.83 23.54
CA ASP A 16 -32.02 4.64 24.13
C ASP A 16 -33.21 4.16 23.28
N CYS A 17 -34.00 5.10 22.75
CA CYS A 17 -35.14 4.80 21.88
C CYS A 17 -34.68 4.38 20.48
N ILE A 18 -33.62 5.00 19.96
CA ILE A 18 -33.01 4.64 18.67
C ILE A 18 -32.46 3.20 18.74
N GLN A 19 -31.79 2.86 19.84
CA GLN A 19 -31.28 1.53 20.12
C GLN A 19 -32.40 0.49 20.19
N GLY A 20 -33.45 0.78 20.94
CA GLY A 20 -34.64 -0.09 20.99
C GLY A 20 -35.27 -0.27 19.60
N PHE A 21 -35.25 0.76 18.75
CA PHE A 21 -35.83 0.68 17.40
C PHE A 21 -35.06 -0.31 16.53
N TYR A 22 -33.75 -0.15 16.34
CA TYR A 22 -33.02 -1.05 15.44
C TYR A 22 -32.89 -2.48 15.99
N GLN A 23 -32.93 -2.65 17.32
CA GLN A 23 -33.01 -3.99 17.93
C GLN A 23 -34.30 -4.70 17.57
N LEU A 24 -35.45 -4.00 17.62
CA LEU A 24 -36.74 -4.54 17.21
C LEU A 24 -36.74 -4.89 15.71
N VAL A 25 -36.17 -4.02 14.87
CA VAL A 25 -36.01 -4.28 13.43
C VAL A 25 -35.23 -5.56 13.15
N ASN A 26 -34.22 -5.87 13.96
CA ASN A 26 -33.40 -7.07 13.82
C ASN A 26 -34.10 -8.34 14.32
N GLN A 27 -34.96 -8.22 15.34
CA GLN A 27 -35.70 -9.34 15.91
C GLN A 27 -36.82 -9.83 14.97
N ASP A 28 -37.51 -8.91 14.30
CA ASP A 28 -38.65 -9.26 13.45
C ASP A 28 -38.24 -9.70 12.04
N ALA A 29 -38.95 -10.69 11.49
CA ALA A 29 -38.75 -11.18 10.12
C ALA A 29 -39.09 -10.10 9.07
N ASP A 30 -40.19 -9.37 9.29
CA ASP A 30 -40.64 -8.27 8.43
C ASP A 30 -40.19 -6.89 8.94
N GLY A 31 -39.41 -6.86 10.02
CA GLY A 31 -38.91 -5.64 10.66
C GLY A 31 -38.29 -4.63 9.69
N PRO A 32 -37.35 -5.03 8.81
CA PRO A 32 -36.73 -4.12 7.85
C PRO A 32 -37.72 -3.45 6.89
N GLN A 33 -38.72 -4.19 6.39
CA GLN A 33 -39.73 -3.67 5.45
C GLN A 33 -40.65 -2.66 6.13
N VAL A 34 -41.07 -2.95 7.36
CA VAL A 34 -41.91 -2.05 8.14
C VAL A 34 -41.12 -0.80 8.52
N ALA A 35 -39.88 -0.96 8.95
CA ALA A 35 -39.02 0.13 9.38
C ALA A 35 -38.75 1.15 8.28
N VAL A 36 -38.34 0.72 7.08
CA VAL A 36 -38.10 1.66 5.96
C VAL A 36 -39.37 2.42 5.57
N ARG A 37 -40.55 1.79 5.68
CA ARG A 37 -41.83 2.46 5.41
C ARG A 37 -42.16 3.53 6.45
N LEU A 38 -41.95 3.23 7.72
CA LEU A 38 -42.17 4.18 8.83
C LEU A 38 -41.18 5.34 8.75
N LEU A 39 -39.90 5.04 8.51
CA LEU A 39 -38.85 6.06 8.37
C LEU A 39 -39.13 6.97 7.17
N ALA A 40 -39.53 6.44 6.02
CA ALA A 40 -39.89 7.26 4.87
C ALA A 40 -40.96 8.31 5.21
N HIS A 41 -42.00 7.92 5.95
CA HIS A 41 -43.05 8.82 6.38
C HIS A 41 -42.55 9.90 7.35
N LYS A 42 -41.68 9.51 8.30
CA LYS A 42 -41.11 10.44 9.30
C LYS A 42 -40.11 11.42 8.71
N ILE A 43 -39.27 10.98 7.76
CA ILE A 43 -38.30 11.83 7.06
C ILE A 43 -39.02 12.85 6.17
N GLN A 44 -40.22 12.53 5.66
CA GLN A 44 -41.08 13.46 4.91
C GLN A 44 -41.85 14.43 5.80
N SER A 45 -41.68 14.40 7.12
CA SER A 45 -42.39 15.30 8.02
C SER A 45 -42.12 16.78 7.67
N PRO A 46 -43.13 17.65 7.68
CA PRO A 46 -42.94 19.08 7.54
C PRO A 46 -42.17 19.70 8.73
N GLN A 47 -42.07 18.97 9.85
CA GLN A 47 -41.32 19.40 11.01
C GLN A 47 -39.84 19.05 10.84
N GLU A 48 -38.99 20.08 10.71
CA GLU A 48 -37.55 19.90 10.48
C GLU A 48 -36.90 18.97 11.51
N LYS A 49 -37.23 19.14 12.81
CA LYS A 49 -36.65 18.31 13.88
C LYS A 49 -37.02 16.84 13.75
N GLU A 50 -38.29 16.53 13.52
CA GLU A 50 -38.75 15.14 13.34
C GLU A 50 -38.06 14.48 12.14
N ALA A 51 -37.93 15.21 11.03
CA ALA A 51 -37.26 14.72 9.84
C ALA A 51 -35.76 14.45 10.07
N LEU A 52 -35.05 15.34 10.77
CA LEU A 52 -33.64 15.17 11.11
C LEU A 52 -33.42 13.98 12.06
N GLN A 53 -34.27 13.84 13.09
CA GLN A 53 -34.19 12.69 14.00
C GLN A 53 -34.49 11.37 13.30
N ALA A 54 -35.45 11.36 12.38
CA ALA A 54 -35.74 10.19 11.55
C ALA A 54 -34.55 9.81 10.65
N LEU A 55 -33.78 10.78 10.15
CA LEU A 55 -32.53 10.54 9.43
C LEU A 55 -31.46 9.94 10.35
N THR A 56 -31.33 10.42 11.59
CA THR A 56 -30.43 9.80 12.58
C THR A 56 -30.81 8.34 12.87
N VAL A 57 -32.11 8.05 13.03
CA VAL A 57 -32.59 6.67 13.22
C VAL A 57 -32.28 5.80 11.99
N LEU A 58 -32.47 6.33 10.79
CA LEU A 58 -32.14 5.65 9.53
C LEU A 58 -30.64 5.30 9.48
N GLU A 59 -29.77 6.24 9.81
CA GLU A 59 -28.31 6.00 9.88
C GLU A 59 -27.97 4.91 10.91
N ALA A 60 -28.55 4.97 12.10
CA ALA A 60 -28.36 3.95 13.12
C ALA A 60 -28.80 2.56 12.63
N CYS A 61 -29.92 2.46 11.90
CA CYS A 61 -30.36 1.20 11.30
C CYS A 61 -29.43 0.70 10.19
N MET A 62 -28.92 1.59 9.34
CA MET A 62 -27.92 1.23 8.32
C MET A 62 -26.64 0.67 8.95
N ASN A 63 -26.25 1.14 10.13
CA ASN A 63 -25.06 0.64 10.83
C ASN A 63 -25.28 -0.67 11.59
N ASN A 64 -26.47 -0.88 12.16
CA ASN A 64 -26.70 -1.96 13.12
C ASN A 64 -27.59 -3.11 12.62
N CYS A 65 -28.26 -2.97 11.47
CA CYS A 65 -29.20 -3.99 10.95
C CYS A 65 -28.65 -4.86 9.81
N GLY A 66 -27.49 -4.49 9.25
CA GLY A 66 -26.80 -5.26 8.22
C GLY A 66 -27.59 -5.44 6.91
N LYS A 67 -27.21 -6.47 6.13
CA LYS A 67 -27.66 -6.66 4.73
C LYS A 67 -29.17 -6.73 4.53
N ARG A 68 -29.93 -7.26 5.50
CA ARG A 68 -31.40 -7.34 5.41
C ARG A 68 -32.03 -5.97 5.31
N PHE A 69 -31.55 -5.02 6.11
CA PHE A 69 -32.02 -3.63 6.06
C PHE A 69 -31.48 -2.89 4.85
N HIS A 70 -30.20 -3.07 4.51
CA HIS A 70 -29.60 -2.49 3.30
C HIS A 70 -30.37 -2.84 2.04
N SER A 71 -30.77 -4.12 1.89
CA SER A 71 -31.52 -4.60 0.73
C SER A 71 -32.92 -3.97 0.61
N GLU A 72 -33.55 -3.60 1.72
CA GLU A 72 -34.84 -2.91 1.71
C GLU A 72 -34.68 -1.41 1.44
N ALA A 73 -33.69 -0.76 2.07
CA ALA A 73 -33.37 0.64 1.86
C ALA A 73 -32.87 0.92 0.43
N GLY A 74 -32.16 -0.03 -0.19
CA GLY A 74 -31.66 0.08 -1.57
C GLY A 74 -32.73 -0.08 -2.66
N LYS A 75 -33.98 -0.44 -2.32
CA LYS A 75 -35.05 -0.54 -3.32
C LYS A 75 -35.51 0.85 -3.75
N PHE A 76 -35.81 1.02 -5.04
CA PHE A 76 -36.43 2.23 -5.57
C PHE A 76 -37.70 2.64 -4.84
N ARG A 77 -38.44 1.69 -4.26
CA ARG A 77 -39.61 2.01 -3.42
C ARG A 77 -39.26 2.97 -2.29
N PHE A 78 -38.14 2.76 -1.60
CA PHE A 78 -37.69 3.64 -0.51
C PHE A 78 -36.88 4.82 -1.06
N LEU A 79 -35.97 4.59 -2.01
CA LEU A 79 -35.16 5.67 -2.59
C LEU A 79 -36.02 6.77 -3.23
N ASN A 80 -37.14 6.42 -3.87
CA ASN A 80 -38.08 7.39 -4.44
C ASN A 80 -38.70 8.28 -3.37
N GLU A 81 -38.91 7.78 -2.16
CA GLU A 81 -39.41 8.59 -1.04
C GLU A 81 -38.38 9.64 -0.60
N LEU A 82 -37.08 9.33 -0.65
CA LEU A 82 -36.01 10.31 -0.42
C LEU A 82 -35.85 11.28 -1.60
N ILE A 83 -35.94 10.80 -2.84
CA ILE A 83 -35.87 11.63 -4.05
C ILE A 83 -36.97 12.70 -4.06
N LYS A 84 -38.19 12.37 -3.63
CA LYS A 84 -39.30 13.35 -3.52
C LYS A 84 -38.97 14.52 -2.59
N ILE A 85 -38.17 14.29 -1.55
CA ILE A 85 -37.75 15.33 -0.59
C ILE A 85 -36.75 16.29 -1.22
N LEU A 86 -35.87 15.80 -2.10
CA LEU A 86 -34.89 16.63 -2.78
C LEU A 86 -35.46 17.34 -4.01
N THR A 87 -36.47 16.74 -4.66
CA THR A 87 -36.99 17.20 -5.95
C THR A 87 -38.00 18.33 -5.75
N PRO A 88 -37.78 19.54 -6.32
CA PRO A 88 -38.66 20.70 -6.15
C PRO A 88 -40.11 20.47 -6.61
N LYS A 89 -40.33 19.57 -7.59
CA LYS A 89 -41.66 19.19 -8.11
C LYS A 89 -42.54 18.48 -7.07
N TYR A 90 -41.96 17.95 -6.00
CA TYR A 90 -42.67 17.21 -4.95
C TYR A 90 -42.56 17.95 -3.61
N PHE A 91 -41.79 17.42 -2.66
CA PHE A 91 -41.64 18.01 -1.33
C PHE A 91 -40.47 19.02 -1.25
N GLY A 92 -39.55 18.99 -2.22
CA GLY A 92 -38.33 19.81 -2.17
C GLY A 92 -38.54 21.32 -2.16
N ALA A 93 -39.71 21.82 -2.53
CA ALA A 93 -40.06 23.24 -2.38
C ALA A 93 -40.33 23.64 -0.92
N TRP A 94 -40.88 22.72 -0.12
CA TRP A 94 -41.38 22.97 1.25
C TRP A 94 -40.41 22.47 2.32
N THR A 95 -39.58 21.49 1.98
CA THR A 95 -38.53 20.97 2.87
C THR A 95 -37.45 22.03 3.10
N SER A 96 -36.97 22.15 4.34
CA SER A 96 -35.87 23.05 4.66
C SER A 96 -34.56 22.64 3.97
N GLN A 97 -33.65 23.59 3.77
CA GLN A 97 -32.37 23.31 3.14
C GLN A 97 -31.53 22.32 3.97
N LYS A 98 -31.60 22.43 5.30
CA LYS A 98 -30.87 21.57 6.24
C LYS A 98 -31.24 20.09 6.10
N VAL A 99 -32.53 19.78 5.94
CA VAL A 99 -32.99 18.39 5.71
C VAL A 99 -32.56 17.91 4.32
N LYS A 100 -32.66 18.76 3.29
CA LYS A 100 -32.19 18.41 1.93
C LYS A 100 -30.70 18.11 1.89
N ASP A 101 -29.89 18.91 2.57
CA ASP A 101 -28.44 18.70 2.66
C ASP A 101 -28.14 17.38 3.38
N ARG A 102 -28.83 17.09 4.49
CA ARG A 102 -28.66 15.84 5.23
C ARG A 102 -29.08 14.60 4.43
N VAL A 103 -30.21 14.64 3.73
CA VAL A 103 -30.63 13.54 2.83
C VAL A 103 -29.62 13.31 1.72
N THR A 104 -29.04 14.40 1.19
CA THR A 104 -28.00 14.33 0.16
C THR A 104 -26.71 13.71 0.69
N GLU A 105 -26.28 14.07 1.91
CA GLU A 105 -25.14 13.44 2.61
C GLU A 105 -25.36 11.94 2.83
N VAL A 106 -26.54 11.56 3.33
CA VAL A 106 -26.91 10.15 3.56
C VAL A 106 -26.84 9.34 2.26
N LEU A 107 -27.49 9.83 1.20
CA LEU A 107 -27.47 9.17 -0.11
C LEU A 107 -26.06 9.08 -0.70
N TYR A 108 -25.29 10.17 -0.65
CA TYR A 108 -23.92 10.19 -1.14
C TYR A 108 -23.05 9.20 -0.35
N GLY A 109 -23.16 9.20 0.98
CA GLY A 109 -22.52 8.21 1.84
C GLY A 109 -22.82 6.80 1.33
N TRP A 110 -24.08 6.44 1.15
CA TRP A 110 -24.46 5.10 0.70
C TRP A 110 -23.83 4.72 -0.65
N THR A 111 -23.62 5.66 -1.58
CA THR A 111 -22.92 5.34 -2.84
C THR A 111 -21.47 4.90 -2.65
N LEU A 112 -20.81 5.37 -1.59
CA LEU A 112 -19.44 4.98 -1.25
C LEU A 112 -19.40 3.65 -0.50
N TRP A 113 -20.40 3.43 0.37
CA TRP A 113 -20.47 2.31 1.32
C TRP A 113 -21.08 1.04 0.75
N LEU A 114 -22.12 1.19 -0.06
CA LEU A 114 -22.91 0.09 -0.61
C LEU A 114 -22.67 0.02 -2.12
N LYS A 115 -21.43 -0.28 -2.49
CA LYS A 115 -21.03 -0.38 -3.91
C LYS A 115 -21.80 -1.45 -4.67
N ASP A 116 -22.27 -2.48 -3.97
CA ASP A 116 -23.07 -3.58 -4.53
C ASP A 116 -24.51 -3.16 -4.85
N GLU A 117 -25.00 -2.07 -4.25
CA GLU A 117 -26.38 -1.58 -4.43
C GLU A 117 -26.46 -0.59 -5.61
N LEU A 118 -26.44 -1.12 -6.83
CA LEU A 118 -26.46 -0.33 -8.08
C LEU A 118 -27.60 0.71 -8.13
N LYS A 119 -28.76 0.40 -7.55
CA LYS A 119 -29.93 1.29 -7.54
C LYS A 119 -29.67 2.59 -6.78
N ILE A 120 -28.86 2.54 -5.72
CA ILE A 120 -28.48 3.73 -4.94
C ILE A 120 -27.59 4.63 -5.80
N GLN A 121 -26.63 4.04 -6.52
CA GLN A 121 -25.76 4.77 -7.44
C GLN A 121 -26.54 5.40 -8.59
N GLU A 122 -27.48 4.67 -9.20
CA GLU A 122 -28.36 5.16 -10.26
C GLU A 122 -29.22 6.34 -9.79
N ALA A 123 -29.86 6.21 -8.61
CA ALA A 123 -30.66 7.26 -7.99
C ALA A 123 -29.84 8.54 -7.76
N TYR A 124 -28.64 8.42 -7.18
CA TYR A 124 -27.77 9.57 -6.92
C TYR A 124 -27.23 10.21 -8.21
N SER A 125 -26.82 9.40 -9.19
CA SER A 125 -26.39 9.87 -10.50
C SER A 125 -27.51 10.62 -11.24
N MET A 126 -28.74 10.13 -11.15
CA MET A 126 -29.92 10.82 -11.68
C MET A 126 -30.12 12.19 -11.02
N LEU A 127 -30.02 12.29 -9.69
CA LEU A 127 -30.14 13.56 -8.96
C LEU A 127 -29.06 14.57 -9.38
N LYS A 128 -27.83 14.12 -9.64
CA LYS A 128 -26.74 14.96 -10.18
C LYS A 128 -27.03 15.43 -11.60
N LYS A 129 -27.46 14.52 -12.49
CA LYS A 129 -27.79 14.85 -13.89
C LYS A 129 -28.93 15.87 -13.99
N GLN A 130 -29.90 15.81 -13.09
CA GLN A 130 -31.02 16.76 -13.02
C GLN A 130 -30.65 18.09 -12.36
N GLY A 131 -29.40 18.26 -11.89
CA GLY A 131 -28.94 19.48 -11.23
C GLY A 131 -29.54 19.71 -9.84
N ILE A 132 -30.22 18.70 -9.27
CA ILE A 132 -30.76 18.73 -7.90
C ILE A 132 -29.60 18.70 -6.91
N VAL A 133 -28.58 17.87 -7.19
CA VAL A 133 -27.31 17.84 -6.46
C VAL A 133 -26.25 18.51 -7.33
N LYS A 134 -25.85 19.72 -6.97
CA LYS A 134 -24.88 20.52 -7.75
C LYS A 134 -23.43 20.14 -7.49
N LYS A 135 -23.11 19.74 -6.25
CA LYS A 135 -21.77 19.36 -5.80
C LYS A 135 -21.88 18.24 -4.79
N ASP A 136 -20.95 17.29 -4.82
CA ASP A 136 -20.89 16.23 -3.83
C ASP A 136 -20.59 16.83 -2.45
N PRO A 137 -21.36 16.48 -1.40
CA PRO A 137 -21.18 17.04 -0.07
C PRO A 137 -19.86 16.53 0.54
N LYS A 138 -19.24 17.37 1.37
CA LYS A 138 -18.13 16.92 2.22
C LYS A 138 -18.75 16.14 3.38
N LEU A 139 -18.54 14.82 3.40
CA LEU A 139 -19.02 13.99 4.50
C LEU A 139 -18.29 14.42 5.79
N PRO A 140 -19.01 14.73 6.88
CA PRO A 140 -18.40 14.95 8.18
C PRO A 140 -17.63 13.71 8.65
N ASP A 141 -16.47 13.89 9.29
CA ASP A 141 -15.73 12.78 9.93
C ASP A 141 -16.55 12.06 11.03
N THR A 142 -17.62 12.71 11.49
CA THR A 142 -18.63 12.18 12.42
C THR A 142 -19.73 11.33 11.77
N VAL A 143 -19.69 11.09 10.46
CA VAL A 143 -20.43 9.95 9.89
C VAL A 143 -19.69 8.70 10.36
N ILE A 144 -20.25 8.02 11.37
CA ILE A 144 -19.69 6.82 12.04
C ILE A 144 -19.68 5.57 11.11
N MET A 145 -19.72 5.80 9.81
CA MET A 145 -19.14 4.88 8.85
C MET A 145 -17.80 5.54 8.50
N ALA A 146 -16.69 5.09 9.09
CA ALA A 146 -15.33 5.41 8.63
C ALA A 146 -14.94 4.43 7.50
N PRO A 147 -14.65 4.89 6.25
CA PRO A 147 -14.47 4.03 5.08
C PRO A 147 -13.71 2.78 5.50
N PRO A 148 -14.15 1.54 5.17
CA PRO A 148 -13.32 0.39 5.50
C PRO A 148 -11.93 0.74 4.99
N PRO A 149 -10.90 0.71 5.87
CA PRO A 149 -9.58 1.24 5.54
C PRO A 149 -9.25 0.69 4.17
N GLN A 150 -8.97 1.57 3.20
CA GLN A 150 -8.77 1.19 1.81
C GLN A 150 -7.74 0.09 1.80
N ARG A 151 -8.21 -1.16 1.74
CA ARG A 151 -7.33 -2.30 1.90
C ARG A 151 -6.49 -2.31 0.65
N ALA A 152 -5.20 -2.27 0.86
CA ALA A 152 -4.22 -2.53 -0.17
C ALA A 152 -4.66 -3.75 -0.98
N THR A 153 -4.37 -3.63 -2.26
CA THR A 153 -4.68 -4.44 -3.43
C THR A 153 -4.35 -5.93 -3.30
N ASP A 154 -4.96 -6.63 -2.35
CA ASP A 154 -5.03 -8.10 -2.36
C ASP A 154 -6.28 -8.51 -3.15
N SER A 155 -6.06 -9.21 -4.26
CA SER A 155 -7.03 -9.88 -5.15
C SER A 155 -8.50 -9.79 -4.70
N ILE A 156 -9.16 -8.70 -5.09
CA ILE A 156 -10.56 -8.37 -4.73
C ILE A 156 -11.55 -9.44 -5.21
N PHE A 157 -11.19 -10.20 -6.25
CA PHE A 157 -12.06 -11.25 -6.79
C PHE A 157 -12.14 -12.49 -5.90
N ASP A 158 -11.06 -12.87 -5.20
CA ASP A 158 -11.06 -14.16 -4.50
C ASP A 158 -11.83 -14.14 -3.16
N GLN A 159 -11.81 -13.03 -2.42
CA GLN A 159 -12.47 -12.94 -1.11
C GLN A 159 -13.98 -12.72 -1.20
N ASP A 160 -14.44 -11.89 -2.13
CA ASP A 160 -15.86 -11.59 -2.31
C ASP A 160 -16.61 -12.80 -2.91
N ASP A 161 -15.97 -13.54 -3.83
CA ASP A 161 -16.50 -14.78 -4.37
C ASP A 161 -16.51 -15.92 -3.35
N LYS A 162 -15.46 -16.04 -2.51
CA LYS A 162 -15.45 -16.97 -1.36
C LYS A 162 -16.58 -16.65 -0.36
N ALA A 163 -16.83 -15.38 -0.07
CA ALA A 163 -17.90 -14.96 0.84
C ALA A 163 -19.30 -15.21 0.26
N LYS A 164 -19.51 -14.93 -1.03
CA LYS A 164 -20.76 -15.25 -1.75
C LYS A 164 -20.99 -16.76 -1.84
N LEU A 165 -19.94 -17.53 -2.11
CA LEU A 165 -20.00 -18.99 -2.15
C LEU A 165 -20.35 -19.56 -0.77
N LEU A 166 -19.68 -19.09 0.29
CA LEU A 166 -19.98 -19.50 1.65
C LEU A 166 -21.44 -19.21 2.02
N ALA A 167 -21.95 -18.03 1.68
CA ALA A 167 -23.34 -17.65 1.91
C ALA A 167 -24.34 -18.51 1.12
N ARG A 168 -23.98 -19.00 -0.08
CA ARG A 168 -24.80 -19.95 -0.85
C ARG A 168 -24.77 -21.34 -0.23
N LEU A 169 -23.60 -21.82 0.21
CA LEU A 169 -23.43 -23.13 0.82
C LEU A 169 -24.17 -23.23 2.16
N LEU A 170 -24.10 -22.19 3.00
CA LEU A 170 -24.83 -22.13 4.28
C LEU A 170 -26.35 -22.04 4.15
N LYS A 171 -26.87 -21.59 2.99
CA LYS A 171 -28.31 -21.54 2.70
C LYS A 171 -28.84 -22.83 2.08
N SER A 172 -27.97 -23.76 1.68
CA SER A 172 -28.36 -25.03 1.09
C SER A 172 -28.85 -26.00 2.16
N ALA A 173 -29.90 -26.77 1.86
CA ALA A 173 -30.39 -27.84 2.74
C ALA A 173 -29.63 -29.16 2.56
N ARG A 174 -28.62 -29.20 1.67
CA ARG A 174 -27.83 -30.41 1.40
C ARG A 174 -26.71 -30.56 2.44
N PRO A 175 -26.52 -31.76 3.04
CA PRO A 175 -25.46 -31.99 4.03
C PRO A 175 -24.05 -31.81 3.45
N GLU A 176 -23.84 -32.12 2.16
CA GLU A 176 -22.57 -31.96 1.45
C GLU A 176 -22.14 -30.49 1.29
N ASP A 177 -23.11 -29.59 1.08
CA ASP A 177 -22.87 -28.16 0.93
C ASP A 177 -22.51 -27.54 2.30
N LEU A 178 -23.17 -27.99 3.37
CA LEU A 178 -22.86 -27.60 4.75
C LEU A 178 -21.45 -28.04 5.16
N GLU A 179 -21.03 -29.25 4.78
CA GLU A 179 -19.68 -29.74 5.05
C GLU A 179 -18.63 -28.92 4.29
N THR A 180 -18.93 -28.56 3.04
CA THR A 180 -18.09 -27.69 2.22
C THR A 180 -17.99 -26.28 2.82
N ALA A 181 -19.10 -25.73 3.35
CA ALA A 181 -19.09 -24.48 4.10
C ALA A 181 -18.20 -24.55 5.35
N ASN A 182 -18.30 -25.61 6.14
CA ASN A 182 -17.49 -25.79 7.34
C ASN A 182 -15.99 -25.90 7.03
N ARG A 183 -15.61 -26.59 5.94
CA ARG A 183 -14.22 -26.61 5.46
C ARG A 183 -13.74 -25.23 5.01
N LEU A 184 -14.59 -24.49 4.30
CA LEU A 184 -14.27 -23.14 3.81
C LEU A 184 -14.13 -22.13 4.97
N ILE A 185 -14.99 -22.20 5.99
CA ILE A 185 -14.89 -21.40 7.23
C ILE A 185 -13.55 -21.68 7.91
N LYS A 186 -13.20 -22.96 8.08
CA LYS A 186 -11.94 -23.36 8.72
C LYS A 186 -10.70 -22.87 7.96
N SER A 187 -10.71 -22.91 6.63
CA SER A 187 -9.61 -22.39 5.80
C SER A 187 -9.52 -20.87 5.91
N THR A 188 -10.66 -20.18 5.82
CA THR A 188 -10.72 -18.71 5.85
C THR A 188 -10.26 -18.15 7.20
N ILE A 189 -10.67 -18.77 8.32
CA ILE A 189 -10.20 -18.39 9.66
C ILE A 189 -8.69 -18.61 9.81
N LYS A 190 -8.17 -19.72 9.26
CA LYS A 190 -6.73 -20.00 9.31
C LYS A 190 -5.92 -18.98 8.50
N GLU A 191 -6.35 -18.67 7.28
CA GLU A 191 -5.76 -17.64 6.42
C GLU A 191 -5.80 -16.25 7.09
N GLU A 192 -6.92 -15.91 7.73
CA GLU A 192 -7.10 -14.63 8.43
C GLU A 192 -6.22 -14.53 9.69
N GLN A 193 -6.10 -15.62 10.46
CA GLN A 193 -5.21 -15.69 11.62
C GLN A 193 -3.74 -15.52 11.22
N GLU A 194 -3.28 -16.24 10.18
CA GLU A 194 -1.91 -16.10 9.66
C GLU A 194 -1.64 -14.68 9.16
N LYS A 195 -2.63 -14.05 8.50
CA LYS A 195 -2.52 -12.66 8.05
C LYS A 195 -2.48 -11.67 9.23
N ALA A 196 -3.31 -11.87 10.25
CA ALA A 196 -3.33 -11.05 11.45
C ALA A 196 -2.00 -11.13 12.22
N GLU A 197 -1.40 -12.32 12.34
CA GLU A 197 -0.09 -12.52 12.95
C GLU A 197 1.04 -11.81 12.17
N LYS A 198 1.01 -11.88 10.83
CA LYS A 198 1.95 -11.14 9.98
C LYS A 198 1.82 -9.63 10.17
N VAL A 199 0.60 -9.10 10.20
CA VAL A 199 0.34 -7.67 10.43
C VAL A 199 0.78 -7.24 11.83
N SER A 200 0.45 -8.01 12.86
CA SER A 200 0.87 -7.74 14.24
C SER A 200 2.39 -7.70 14.39
N LYS A 201 3.10 -8.67 13.80
CA LYS A 201 4.57 -8.71 13.78
C LYS A 201 5.16 -7.50 13.05
N ARG A 202 4.55 -7.09 11.94
CA ARG A 202 4.96 -5.90 11.18
C ARG A 202 4.80 -4.65 12.04
N GLU A 203 3.63 -4.43 12.60
CA GLU A 203 3.32 -3.24 13.40
C GLU A 203 4.20 -3.13 14.65
N SER A 204 4.44 -4.24 15.36
CA SER A 204 5.35 -4.25 16.52
C SER A 204 6.79 -3.87 16.14
N THR A 205 7.28 -4.37 15.00
CA THR A 205 8.65 -4.09 14.54
C THR A 205 8.79 -2.63 14.09
N LEU A 206 7.78 -2.11 13.38
CA LEU A 206 7.76 -0.71 12.95
C LEU A 206 7.72 0.25 14.14
N LYS A 207 6.88 -0.02 15.14
CA LYS A 207 6.83 0.79 16.38
C LYS A 207 8.15 0.78 17.13
N GLU A 208 8.84 -0.36 17.18
CA GLU A 208 10.16 -0.44 17.82
C GLU A 208 11.21 0.39 17.07
N VAL A 209 11.20 0.35 15.72
CA VAL A 209 12.09 1.14 14.88
C VAL A 209 11.81 2.62 15.04
N GLU A 210 10.55 3.05 14.98
CA GLU A 210 10.13 4.44 15.17
C GLU A 210 10.56 4.97 16.54
N SER A 211 10.29 4.21 17.61
CA SER A 211 10.69 4.60 18.97
C SER A 211 12.20 4.68 19.13
N SER A 212 12.95 3.71 18.59
CA SER A 212 14.42 3.68 18.70
C SER A 212 15.07 4.80 17.89
N THR A 213 14.55 5.07 16.69
CA THR A 213 15.03 6.12 15.78
C THR A 213 14.77 7.51 16.35
N LYS A 214 13.59 7.72 16.95
CA LYS A 214 13.24 8.97 17.63
C LYS A 214 14.14 9.23 18.84
N GLN A 215 14.33 8.24 19.70
CA GLN A 215 15.20 8.36 20.89
C GLN A 215 16.65 8.67 20.50
N LEU A 216 17.19 7.97 19.49
CA LEU A 216 18.55 8.21 19.02
C LEU A 216 18.68 9.61 18.41
N ARG A 217 17.69 10.07 17.62
CA ARG A 217 17.66 11.43 17.07
C ARG A 217 17.65 12.50 18.16
N GLU A 218 16.78 12.37 19.17
CA GLU A 218 16.68 13.34 20.28
C GLU A 218 18.00 13.45 21.05
N LEU A 219 18.70 12.34 21.30
CA LEU A 219 19.99 12.35 21.99
C LEU A 219 21.12 12.93 21.11
N LEU A 220 21.09 12.68 19.80
CA LEU A 220 22.04 13.28 18.84
C LEU A 220 21.86 14.81 18.77
N ASP A 221 20.61 15.29 18.74
CA ASP A 221 20.28 16.72 18.69
C ASP A 221 20.70 17.43 19.99
N GLN A 222 20.46 16.83 21.16
CA GLN A 222 20.89 17.36 22.45
C GLN A 222 22.42 17.50 22.56
N ASN A 223 23.18 16.53 22.03
CA ASN A 223 24.64 16.61 22.01
C ASN A 223 25.16 17.69 21.04
N THR A 224 24.45 17.91 19.94
CA THR A 224 24.79 18.95 18.95
C THR A 224 24.61 20.35 19.54
N LEU A 225 23.59 20.56 20.38
CA LEU A 225 23.30 21.83 21.07
C LEU A 225 24.26 22.12 22.23
N THR A 226 24.70 21.10 22.95
CA THR A 226 25.49 21.27 24.19
C THR A 226 26.97 21.51 23.90
N GLY A 227 27.46 21.18 22.70
CA GLY A 227 28.83 21.51 22.26
C GLY A 227 29.95 20.86 23.07
N VAL A 228 29.64 19.88 23.91
CA VAL A 228 30.61 19.23 24.80
C VAL A 228 31.11 17.93 24.17
N LEU A 229 32.41 17.90 23.88
CA LEU A 229 33.19 16.74 23.48
C LEU A 229 33.40 15.81 24.69
N LEU A 230 32.35 15.15 25.17
CA LEU A 230 32.49 14.07 26.14
C LEU A 230 31.88 12.81 25.52
N GLN A 231 32.75 11.82 25.38
CA GLN A 231 32.56 10.41 25.03
C GLN A 231 31.10 9.99 24.74
N PRO A 232 30.82 9.28 23.63
CA PRO A 232 29.47 8.79 23.34
C PRO A 232 28.94 8.07 24.59
N SER A 233 27.95 8.66 25.26
CA SER A 233 27.34 8.05 26.45
C SER A 233 27.02 6.60 26.09
N ASN A 234 27.30 5.67 27.01
CA ASN A 234 27.02 4.25 26.81
C ASN A 234 25.58 4.03 26.31
N ASP A 235 24.67 4.92 26.70
CA ASP A 235 23.26 4.92 26.28
C ASP A 235 23.06 5.16 24.77
N ILE A 236 23.83 6.09 24.17
CA ILE A 236 23.75 6.40 22.73
C ILE A 236 24.35 5.27 21.92
N LYS A 237 25.47 4.70 22.39
CA LYS A 237 26.08 3.52 21.75
C LYS A 237 25.14 2.31 21.82
N ALA A 238 24.49 2.08 22.95
CA ALA A 238 23.51 1.01 23.11
C ALA A 238 22.29 1.21 22.18
N LEU A 239 21.78 2.43 22.05
CA LEU A 239 20.69 2.78 21.12
C LEU A 239 21.09 2.63 19.66
N TYR A 240 22.31 3.03 19.30
CA TYR A 240 22.87 2.79 17.97
C TYR A 240 22.94 1.29 17.66
N GLU A 241 23.49 0.48 18.57
CA GLU A 241 23.56 -0.97 18.37
C GLU A 241 22.16 -1.62 18.28
N ARG A 242 21.17 -1.08 19.00
CA ARG A 242 19.78 -1.50 18.87
C ARG A 242 19.22 -1.16 17.49
N CYS A 243 19.43 0.06 17.01
CA CYS A 243 19.03 0.49 15.67
C CYS A 243 19.69 -0.38 14.58
N ASP A 244 20.98 -0.68 14.71
CA ASP A 244 21.70 -1.52 13.76
C ASP A 244 21.18 -2.96 13.72
N ARG A 245 20.77 -3.51 14.87
CA ARG A 245 20.13 -4.84 14.97
C ARG A 245 18.73 -4.91 14.37
N LEU A 246 18.00 -3.79 14.28
CA LEU A 246 16.66 -3.73 13.69
C LEU A 246 16.69 -3.73 12.16
N ARG A 247 17.80 -3.29 11.55
CA ARG A 247 17.94 -3.20 10.09
C ARG A 247 17.76 -4.57 9.39
N PRO A 248 18.41 -5.69 9.81
CA PRO A 248 18.13 -7.02 9.26
C PRO A 248 16.68 -7.48 9.42
N SER A 249 16.03 -7.11 10.54
CA SER A 249 14.64 -7.46 10.81
C SER A 249 13.68 -6.78 9.83
N LEU A 250 13.91 -5.50 9.49
CA LEU A 250 13.16 -4.78 8.46
C LEU A 250 13.36 -5.38 7.06
N PHE A 251 14.60 -5.79 6.71
CA PHE A 251 14.86 -6.44 5.42
C PHE A 251 14.12 -7.78 5.28
N ARG A 252 14.13 -8.61 6.34
CA ARG A 252 13.35 -9.86 6.36
C ARG A 252 11.86 -9.57 6.24
N LEU A 253 11.37 -8.57 6.97
CA LEU A 253 9.96 -8.18 6.96
C LEU A 253 9.52 -7.66 5.57
N ALA A 254 10.37 -6.90 4.88
CA ALA A 254 10.12 -6.44 3.51
C ALA A 254 10.06 -7.63 2.53
N SER A 255 10.97 -8.60 2.69
CA SER A 255 11.00 -9.83 1.87
C SER A 255 9.75 -10.69 2.08
N ASP A 256 9.25 -10.74 3.32
CA ASP A 256 8.03 -11.48 3.67
C ASP A 256 6.73 -10.75 3.26
N THR A 257 6.81 -9.47 2.86
CA THR A 257 5.66 -8.58 2.58
C THR A 257 5.60 -8.12 1.11
N MET A 258 6.16 -8.90 0.19
CA MET A 258 6.17 -8.55 -1.26
C MET A 258 4.78 -8.51 -1.92
N GLU A 259 3.75 -9.04 -1.26
CA GLU A 259 2.39 -9.11 -1.79
C GLU A 259 1.55 -7.85 -1.47
N ASP A 260 1.93 -7.06 -0.47
CA ASP A 260 1.21 -5.86 0.00
C ASP A 260 2.08 -4.61 -0.19
N ASP A 261 1.90 -3.93 -1.34
CA ASP A 261 2.69 -2.75 -1.73
C ASP A 261 2.63 -1.62 -0.69
N ALA A 262 1.47 -1.41 -0.05
CA ALA A 262 1.29 -0.34 0.93
C ALA A 262 2.07 -0.65 2.22
N ALA A 263 2.04 -1.91 2.65
CA ALA A 263 2.81 -2.37 3.79
C ALA A 263 4.32 -2.37 3.50
N LEU A 264 4.72 -2.77 2.31
CA LEU A 264 6.10 -2.72 1.86
C LEU A 264 6.63 -1.29 1.88
N ALA A 265 5.85 -0.33 1.38
CA ALA A 265 6.21 1.09 1.42
C ALA A 265 6.44 1.60 2.86
N GLN A 266 5.60 1.19 3.82
CA GLN A 266 5.80 1.55 5.24
C GLN A 266 7.10 0.97 5.81
N ILE A 267 7.44 -0.28 5.47
CA ILE A 267 8.68 -0.94 5.91
C ILE A 267 9.91 -0.24 5.32
N LEU A 268 9.86 0.13 4.03
CA LEU A 268 10.95 0.84 3.36
C LEU A 268 11.13 2.24 3.95
N ALA A 269 10.05 2.98 4.18
CA ALA A 269 10.12 4.31 4.80
C ALA A 269 10.75 4.26 6.21
N ALA A 270 10.38 3.27 7.03
CA ALA A 270 10.99 3.08 8.35
C ALA A 270 12.48 2.70 8.27
N ASN A 271 12.88 1.93 7.24
CA ASN A 271 14.28 1.59 7.01
C ASN A 271 15.11 2.81 6.57
N ASP A 272 14.54 3.67 5.73
CA ASP A 272 15.18 4.92 5.31
C ASP A 272 15.40 5.83 6.51
N GLU A 273 14.39 5.99 7.38
CA GLU A 273 14.50 6.80 8.59
C GLU A 273 15.56 6.25 9.56
N LEU A 274 15.55 4.94 9.79
CA LEU A 274 16.55 4.25 10.61
C LEU A 274 17.97 4.46 10.05
N THR A 275 18.11 4.41 8.72
CA THR A 275 19.40 4.62 8.04
C THR A 275 19.89 6.04 8.15
N LEU A 276 19.00 7.04 8.04
CA LEU A 276 19.34 8.45 8.25
C LEU A 276 19.90 8.70 9.66
N VAL A 277 19.25 8.17 10.70
CA VAL A 277 19.69 8.39 12.10
C VAL A 277 20.97 7.62 12.42
N VAL A 278 21.12 6.40 11.92
CA VAL A 278 22.36 5.61 12.08
C VAL A 278 23.55 6.31 11.40
N ASN A 279 23.35 6.90 10.22
CA ASN A 279 24.40 7.65 9.53
C ASN A 279 24.74 8.96 10.27
N ALA A 280 23.74 9.67 10.80
CA ALA A 280 23.99 10.87 11.61
C ALA A 280 24.86 10.59 12.85
N TYR A 281 24.63 9.46 13.53
CA TYR A 281 25.51 9.02 14.62
C TYR A 281 26.93 8.71 14.14
N LYS A 282 27.08 7.97 13.02
CA LYS A 282 28.39 7.64 12.45
C LYS A 282 29.20 8.90 12.09
N ASP A 283 28.55 9.92 11.55
CA ASP A 283 29.19 11.19 11.20
C ASP A 283 29.66 11.97 12.44
N GLN A 284 28.88 11.94 13.53
CA GLN A 284 29.23 12.63 14.78
C GLN A 284 30.38 11.93 15.52
N VAL A 285 30.43 10.59 15.48
CA VAL A 285 31.53 9.80 16.05
C VAL A 285 32.77 9.86 15.17
N GLY A 286 32.63 9.79 13.84
CA GLY A 286 33.74 9.86 12.88
C GLY A 286 34.43 11.23 12.82
N ARG A 287 33.74 12.32 13.15
CA ARG A 287 34.37 13.65 13.33
C ARG A 287 35.24 13.76 14.58
N GLY A 288 35.09 12.86 15.54
CA GLY A 288 35.89 12.84 16.78
C GLY A 288 37.34 12.38 16.61
N GLU A 289 37.68 11.68 15.52
CA GLU A 289 39.00 11.08 15.31
C GLU A 289 39.91 11.86 14.34
N CYS A 290 39.45 12.97 13.74
CA CYS A 290 40.21 13.67 12.68
C CYS A 290 41.05 14.89 13.13
N ASN A 291 41.21 15.14 14.44
CA ASN A 291 42.08 16.23 14.93
C ASN A 291 43.40 15.71 15.53
N GLY A 292 44.18 14.98 14.72
CA GLY A 292 45.51 14.51 15.08
C GLY A 292 46.37 14.17 13.86
N GLU A 293 47.28 15.08 13.52
CA GLU A 293 48.53 14.88 12.76
C GLU A 293 48.50 14.50 11.26
N ARG A 294 48.85 15.50 10.44
CA ARG A 294 49.73 15.31 9.27
C ARG A 294 51.00 14.58 9.71
N THR A 295 51.32 13.41 9.12
CA THR A 295 52.63 13.06 8.49
C THR A 295 52.76 11.55 8.15
N ARG A 296 53.23 11.28 6.92
CA ARG A 296 53.94 10.08 6.38
C ARG A 296 53.26 8.72 6.14
N ARG A 297 53.62 8.18 4.97
CA ARG A 297 53.40 6.84 4.39
C ARG A 297 54.12 5.72 5.18
N LYS A 298 53.50 4.54 5.32
CA LYS A 298 53.86 3.24 4.67
C LYS A 298 53.00 2.09 5.21
N ASN A 299 52.82 1.09 4.35
CA ASN A 299 52.09 -0.18 4.45
C ASN A 299 52.22 -0.94 5.79
N GLU A 300 51.14 -1.61 6.20
CA GLU A 300 51.13 -3.02 6.63
C GLU A 300 49.69 -3.58 6.73
N GLU A 301 49.59 -4.89 6.63
CA GLU A 301 48.46 -5.73 6.23
C GLU A 301 47.45 -6.08 7.33
N MET A 302 46.24 -6.44 6.85
CA MET A 302 45.39 -7.55 7.32
C MET A 302 44.71 -7.44 8.70
N THR A 303 43.40 -7.18 8.67
CA THR A 303 42.42 -8.12 9.26
C THR A 303 41.04 -7.94 8.63
N ILE A 304 40.44 -9.04 8.15
CA ILE A 304 39.07 -9.13 7.66
C ILE A 304 38.11 -9.15 8.85
N PRO A 305 37.02 -8.36 8.83
CA PRO A 305 35.74 -8.86 9.30
C PRO A 305 34.82 -9.13 8.11
N VAL A 306 34.29 -10.35 8.15
CA VAL A 306 33.32 -10.94 7.27
C VAL A 306 32.00 -10.17 7.36
N GLU A 307 31.31 -10.05 6.22
CA GLU A 307 29.89 -9.71 6.07
C GLU A 307 29.37 -8.52 6.90
N LYS A 308 29.34 -7.35 6.27
CA LYS A 308 28.28 -6.31 6.35
C LYS A 308 28.83 -5.05 5.72
N ASP A 309 28.48 -4.81 4.45
CA ASP A 309 28.33 -3.48 3.83
C ASP A 309 28.37 -3.61 2.31
N LEU A 310 27.18 -3.84 1.75
CA LEU A 310 26.89 -3.49 0.36
C LEU A 310 25.48 -2.91 0.25
N THR A 311 25.21 -1.90 1.07
CA THR A 311 24.03 -1.02 0.94
C THR A 311 24.46 0.44 1.00
N LEU A 312 25.49 0.81 0.22
CA LEU A 312 25.81 2.21 -0.04
C LEU A 312 26.22 2.35 -1.52
N CYS A 313 25.59 3.30 -2.21
CA CYS A 313 25.68 3.64 -3.65
C CYS A 313 24.93 2.68 -4.60
N LEU A 314 23.91 3.08 -5.36
CA LEU A 314 23.64 4.41 -5.92
C LEU A 314 22.24 4.94 -5.56
N THR A 315 22.23 6.02 -4.80
CA THR A 315 21.29 7.13 -4.98
C THR A 315 21.53 7.72 -6.36
N LEU A 316 20.96 7.11 -7.41
CA LEU A 316 20.62 7.84 -8.63
C LEU A 316 19.11 7.65 -8.79
N CYS A 317 18.35 8.63 -8.29
CA CYS A 317 17.06 8.93 -8.88
C CYS A 317 17.32 9.19 -10.38
N LEU A 318 17.18 8.17 -11.23
CA LEU A 318 16.78 8.45 -12.60
C LEU A 318 15.29 8.77 -12.53
N THR A 319 14.98 10.06 -12.44
CA THR A 319 13.77 10.62 -13.02
C THR A 319 13.86 10.48 -14.55
N ILE A 320 13.93 9.24 -15.05
CA ILE A 320 14.10 8.98 -16.48
C ILE A 320 13.32 7.74 -16.90
N ILE A 321 12.03 7.69 -16.60
CA ILE A 321 11.02 7.19 -17.55
C ILE A 321 9.83 8.17 -17.54
N PHE A 322 10.12 9.45 -17.74
CA PHE A 322 9.12 10.41 -18.22
C PHE A 322 9.45 10.76 -19.67
N MET A 323 8.57 10.29 -20.57
CA MET A 323 8.54 10.58 -22.01
C MET A 323 9.53 9.82 -22.90
N CYS A 324 8.98 9.32 -24.00
CA CYS A 324 9.66 8.78 -25.19
C CYS A 324 10.63 9.78 -25.88
N LEU A 325 11.58 10.41 -25.18
CA LEU A 325 12.66 11.16 -25.83
C LEU A 325 13.98 10.40 -25.77
N VAL A 326 14.23 9.66 -26.86
CA VAL A 326 15.47 9.67 -27.63
C VAL A 326 16.54 10.66 -27.10
N GLY A 327 17.61 10.17 -26.46
CA GLY A 327 18.87 10.92 -26.35
C GLY A 327 19.71 10.71 -25.09
N GLN A 328 20.86 10.03 -25.25
CA GLN A 328 22.06 10.05 -24.39
C GLN A 328 21.85 9.87 -22.87
N LEU A 329 21.44 8.66 -22.48
CA LEU A 329 21.71 8.21 -21.11
C LEU A 329 23.14 7.70 -21.02
N GLU A 330 23.90 8.23 -20.06
CA GLU A 330 25.20 7.66 -19.72
C GLU A 330 25.03 6.23 -19.20
N PRO A 331 26.02 5.34 -19.42
CA PRO A 331 25.98 3.98 -18.91
C PRO A 331 25.73 3.95 -17.40
N ILE A 332 24.70 3.24 -16.97
CA ILE A 332 24.39 3.09 -15.55
C ILE A 332 25.23 1.94 -15.00
N THR A 333 26.20 2.23 -14.12
CA THR A 333 26.97 1.19 -13.45
C THR A 333 26.14 0.52 -12.37
N LEU A 334 25.80 -0.76 -12.57
CA LEU A 334 25.01 -1.56 -11.64
C LEU A 334 25.89 -2.24 -10.58
N HIS A 335 27.09 -2.67 -10.97
CA HIS A 335 28.01 -3.35 -10.08
C HIS A 335 29.45 -3.04 -10.46
N ASN A 336 30.30 -2.70 -9.48
CA ASN A 336 31.74 -2.57 -9.70
C ASN A 336 32.49 -3.02 -8.45
N ARG A 337 32.61 -4.34 -8.25
CA ARG A 337 33.34 -4.93 -7.12
C ARG A 337 34.12 -6.17 -7.58
N ALA A 338 35.21 -6.46 -6.86
CA ALA A 338 36.04 -7.64 -7.08
C ALA A 338 36.56 -7.82 -8.54
N GLY A 339 36.74 -6.71 -9.27
CA GLY A 339 37.16 -6.74 -10.67
C GLY A 339 36.07 -7.19 -11.65
N ILE A 340 34.79 -7.19 -11.25
CA ILE A 340 33.65 -7.41 -12.15
C ILE A 340 32.87 -6.10 -12.24
N HIS A 341 32.79 -5.55 -13.45
CA HIS A 341 32.09 -4.32 -13.76
C HIS A 341 30.86 -4.61 -14.61
N VAL A 342 29.66 -4.33 -14.09
CA VAL A 342 28.37 -4.51 -14.76
C VAL A 342 27.74 -3.15 -15.00
N SER A 343 27.39 -2.85 -16.25
CA SER A 343 26.74 -1.61 -16.67
C SER A 343 25.53 -1.87 -17.57
N LEU A 344 24.55 -0.98 -17.51
CA LEU A 344 23.35 -0.99 -18.34
C LEU A 344 23.34 0.22 -19.28
N HIS A 345 23.10 -0.03 -20.56
CA HIS A 345 23.08 0.98 -21.61
C HIS A 345 21.71 0.99 -22.31
N PHE A 346 21.04 2.13 -22.41
CA PHE A 346 19.80 2.24 -23.18
C PHE A 346 20.11 2.62 -24.63
N ALA A 347 19.47 1.94 -25.57
CA ALA A 347 19.54 2.30 -26.98
C ALA A 347 18.74 3.57 -27.23
N LYS A 348 19.27 4.42 -28.10
CA LYS A 348 18.62 5.68 -28.51
C LYS A 348 17.36 5.45 -29.33
N ASP A 349 17.37 4.42 -30.18
CA ASP A 349 16.33 4.16 -31.17
C ASP A 349 15.48 2.95 -30.79
N CYS A 350 14.17 3.06 -30.95
CA CYS A 350 13.25 1.93 -30.84
C CYS A 350 13.42 0.98 -32.04
N PRO A 351 13.14 -0.33 -31.88
CA PRO A 351 13.18 -1.27 -32.99
C PRO A 351 12.21 -0.85 -34.12
N PRO A 352 12.61 -0.99 -35.41
CA PRO A 352 11.73 -0.69 -36.53
C PRO A 352 10.42 -1.49 -36.43
N GLY A 353 9.27 -0.80 -36.49
CA GLY A 353 7.94 -1.42 -36.37
C GLY A 353 7.39 -1.54 -34.94
N HIS A 354 8.16 -1.21 -33.89
CA HIS A 354 7.72 -1.30 -32.50
C HIS A 354 8.08 -0.04 -31.67
N PRO A 355 7.35 1.09 -31.87
CA PRO A 355 7.66 2.37 -31.20
C PRO A 355 7.38 2.42 -29.69
N GLY A 356 6.86 1.35 -29.10
CA GLY A 356 6.59 1.21 -27.66
C GLY A 356 7.58 0.31 -26.91
N VAL A 357 8.64 -0.14 -27.57
CA VAL A 357 9.65 -1.04 -27.00
C VAL A 357 10.96 -0.29 -26.79
N ALA A 358 11.42 -0.24 -25.54
CA ALA A 358 12.75 0.21 -25.19
C ALA A 358 13.75 -0.95 -25.28
N VAL A 359 14.96 -0.67 -25.77
CA VAL A 359 16.05 -1.64 -25.84
C VAL A 359 17.13 -1.21 -24.86
N ALA A 360 17.55 -2.11 -23.99
CA ALA A 360 18.69 -1.92 -23.11
C ALA A 360 19.72 -3.04 -23.31
N VAL A 361 21.00 -2.74 -23.13
CA VAL A 361 22.11 -3.67 -23.23
C VAL A 361 22.82 -3.71 -21.89
N LEU A 362 22.75 -4.87 -21.25
CA LEU A 362 23.47 -5.16 -20.03
C LEU A 362 24.84 -5.74 -20.39
N SER A 363 25.90 -5.13 -19.90
CA SER A 363 27.29 -5.52 -20.20
C SER A 363 28.05 -5.77 -18.91
N ALA A 364 28.71 -6.92 -18.81
CA ALA A 364 29.57 -7.29 -17.70
C ALA A 364 31.00 -7.52 -18.19
N VAL A 365 31.97 -6.90 -17.54
CA VAL A 365 33.40 -6.96 -17.88
C VAL A 365 34.16 -7.53 -16.69
N ASN A 366 35.02 -8.52 -16.94
CA ASN A 366 35.88 -9.10 -15.91
C ASN A 366 37.32 -8.58 -16.06
N THR A 367 37.76 -7.77 -15.11
CA THR A 367 39.14 -7.31 -14.91
C THR A 367 39.84 -8.07 -13.79
N SER A 368 39.20 -9.05 -13.17
CA SER A 368 39.77 -9.86 -12.10
C SER A 368 40.70 -10.97 -12.63
N ALA A 369 41.57 -11.48 -11.76
CA ALA A 369 42.39 -12.66 -12.07
C ALA A 369 41.61 -13.99 -11.96
N LEU A 370 40.29 -13.94 -11.72
CA LEU A 370 39.46 -15.11 -11.46
C LEU A 370 38.57 -15.45 -12.66
N HIS A 371 38.32 -16.75 -12.86
CA HIS A 371 37.41 -17.23 -13.89
C HIS A 371 36.00 -17.29 -13.33
N VAL A 372 35.06 -16.58 -13.97
CA VAL A 372 33.65 -16.61 -13.64
C VAL A 372 32.94 -17.58 -14.59
N LYS A 373 32.30 -18.61 -14.04
CA LYS A 373 31.49 -19.60 -14.78
C LYS A 373 30.00 -19.37 -14.52
N ASP A 374 29.17 -19.93 -15.39
CA ASP A 374 27.70 -19.93 -15.27
C ASP A 374 27.11 -18.54 -15.04
N PHE A 375 27.66 -17.57 -15.76
CA PHE A 375 27.24 -16.18 -15.73
C PHE A 375 25.89 -16.06 -16.45
N MET A 376 24.83 -15.85 -15.67
CA MET A 376 23.47 -15.74 -16.17
C MET A 376 22.78 -14.53 -15.55
N PHE A 377 22.11 -13.76 -16.41
CA PHE A 377 21.21 -12.71 -15.98
C PHE A 377 19.77 -13.15 -16.09
N GLN A 378 18.98 -12.70 -15.13
CA GLN A 378 17.54 -12.79 -15.14
C GLN A 378 16.96 -11.40 -14.89
N ALA A 379 15.84 -11.10 -15.52
CA ALA A 379 15.18 -9.81 -15.38
C ALA A 379 13.70 -10.05 -15.05
N ALA A 380 13.18 -9.30 -14.08
CA ALA A 380 11.78 -9.30 -13.72
C ALA A 380 11.22 -7.87 -13.72
N VAL A 381 10.00 -7.73 -14.22
CA VAL A 381 9.23 -6.50 -14.30
C VAL A 381 7.80 -6.77 -13.79
N PRO A 382 7.04 -5.74 -13.39
CA PRO A 382 5.63 -5.90 -12.99
C PRO A 382 4.77 -6.57 -14.07
N LYS A 383 3.66 -7.22 -13.67
CA LYS A 383 2.73 -7.92 -14.59
C LYS A 383 2.12 -7.03 -15.68
N THR A 384 2.12 -5.71 -15.47
CA THR A 384 1.64 -4.69 -16.41
C THR A 384 2.64 -4.36 -17.53
N MET A 385 3.86 -4.93 -17.46
CA MET A 385 4.94 -4.74 -18.41
C MET A 385 5.40 -6.07 -19.00
N LEU A 386 6.06 -5.99 -20.15
CA LEU A 386 6.65 -7.15 -20.79
C LEU A 386 8.16 -6.96 -20.87
N VAL A 387 8.90 -7.97 -20.43
CA VAL A 387 10.36 -8.06 -20.56
C VAL A 387 10.72 -9.28 -21.41
N LYS A 388 11.66 -9.10 -22.33
CA LYS A 388 12.24 -10.21 -23.10
C LYS A 388 13.75 -10.08 -23.14
N LEU A 389 14.43 -11.10 -22.63
CA LEU A 389 15.88 -11.24 -22.70
C LEU A 389 16.27 -11.98 -23.97
N GLN A 390 17.20 -11.41 -24.74
CA GLN A 390 17.84 -12.15 -25.83
C GLN A 390 18.94 -13.07 -25.27
N PRO A 391 19.37 -14.10 -26.03
CA PRO A 391 20.49 -14.95 -25.62
C PRO A 391 21.73 -14.12 -25.28
N ALA A 392 22.38 -14.44 -24.16
CA ALA A 392 23.61 -13.76 -23.75
C ALA A 392 24.76 -14.14 -24.70
N SER A 393 25.70 -13.21 -24.89
CA SER A 393 26.83 -13.42 -25.80
C SER A 393 27.71 -14.61 -25.39
N ARG A 394 27.92 -14.80 -24.07
CA ARG A 394 28.62 -15.93 -23.45
C ARG A 394 28.12 -16.13 -22.01
N THR A 395 28.38 -17.30 -21.44
CA THR A 395 28.05 -17.65 -20.05
C THR A 395 29.29 -17.81 -19.17
N GLN A 396 30.49 -17.50 -19.71
CA GLN A 396 31.76 -17.61 -19.00
C GLN A 396 32.60 -16.36 -19.25
N LEU A 397 33.16 -15.80 -18.19
CA LEU A 397 34.10 -14.68 -18.23
C LEU A 397 35.47 -15.17 -17.74
N PRO A 398 36.44 -15.39 -18.64
CA PRO A 398 37.78 -15.83 -18.26
C PRO A 398 38.51 -14.75 -17.44
N PRO A 399 39.61 -15.12 -16.75
CA PRO A 399 40.48 -14.17 -16.06
C PRO A 399 41.02 -13.09 -17.00
N TYR A 400 41.16 -11.88 -16.48
CA TYR A 400 41.78 -10.77 -17.18
C TYR A 400 43.26 -11.05 -17.44
N LYS A 401 43.67 -10.89 -18.70
CA LYS A 401 45.06 -10.95 -19.13
C LYS A 401 45.49 -9.54 -19.57
N PRO A 402 46.47 -8.91 -18.92
CA PRO A 402 46.87 -7.53 -19.21
C PRO A 402 47.29 -7.25 -20.66
N LEU A 403 47.61 -8.29 -21.44
CA LEU A 403 48.00 -8.20 -22.86
C LEU A 403 46.81 -8.25 -23.82
N LEU A 404 45.60 -8.49 -23.33
CA LEU A 404 44.37 -8.62 -24.11
C LEU A 404 43.27 -7.71 -23.55
N PRO A 405 42.30 -7.28 -24.39
CA PRO A 405 41.16 -6.54 -23.88
C PRO A 405 40.38 -7.37 -22.84
N PRO A 406 39.81 -6.72 -21.81
CA PRO A 406 39.01 -7.41 -20.80
C PRO A 406 37.89 -8.25 -21.40
N PRO A 407 37.72 -9.51 -20.99
CA PRO A 407 36.59 -10.33 -21.44
C PRO A 407 35.27 -9.72 -20.95
N ALA A 408 34.28 -9.71 -21.85
CA ALA A 408 32.97 -9.14 -21.59
C ALA A 408 31.84 -10.06 -22.03
N VAL A 409 30.71 -9.97 -21.34
CA VAL A 409 29.43 -10.60 -21.66
C VAL A 409 28.39 -9.51 -21.81
N SER A 410 27.67 -9.53 -22.93
CA SER A 410 26.54 -8.62 -23.16
C SER A 410 25.25 -9.39 -23.36
N GLN A 411 24.15 -8.87 -22.81
CA GLN A 411 22.80 -9.36 -23.01
C GLN A 411 21.84 -8.21 -23.34
N VAL A 412 21.04 -8.40 -24.40
CA VAL A 412 20.04 -7.42 -24.82
C VAL A 412 18.72 -7.68 -24.11
N ILE A 413 18.14 -6.63 -23.57
CA ILE A 413 16.87 -6.59 -22.84
C ILE A 413 15.89 -5.75 -23.66
N LEU A 414 14.73 -6.31 -23.99
CA LEU A 414 13.62 -5.61 -24.60
C LEU A 414 12.55 -5.37 -23.53
N LEU A 415 12.14 -4.12 -23.36
CA LEU A 415 11.16 -3.69 -22.36
C LEU A 415 9.98 -2.99 -23.05
N ALA A 416 8.77 -3.46 -22.79
CA ALA A 416 7.54 -2.81 -23.23
C ALA A 416 6.72 -2.33 -22.02
N ASN A 417 6.44 -1.02 -22.01
CA ASN A 417 5.65 -0.36 -20.97
C ASN A 417 4.36 0.23 -21.60
N PRO A 418 3.32 -0.59 -21.84
CA PRO A 418 2.12 -0.14 -22.54
C PRO A 418 1.34 0.93 -21.77
N HIS A 419 1.44 0.94 -20.44
CA HIS A 419 0.70 1.85 -19.56
C HIS A 419 1.49 3.10 -19.15
N ARG A 420 2.77 3.20 -19.56
CA ARG A 420 3.67 4.32 -19.24
C ARG A 420 3.73 4.65 -17.74
N VAL A 421 3.76 3.60 -16.91
CA VAL A 421 3.85 3.70 -15.45
C VAL A 421 5.30 3.50 -14.98
N SER A 422 5.70 4.15 -13.89
CA SER A 422 6.99 3.89 -13.25
C SER A 422 7.09 2.43 -12.79
N PHE A 423 8.30 1.87 -12.83
CA PHE A 423 8.54 0.47 -12.46
C PHE A 423 9.90 0.28 -11.78
N CYS A 424 10.06 -0.83 -11.05
CA CYS A 424 11.39 -1.33 -10.72
C CYS A 424 11.76 -2.47 -11.67
N LEU A 425 12.92 -2.37 -12.33
CA LEU A 425 13.52 -3.49 -13.04
C LEU A 425 14.42 -4.25 -12.07
N PHE A 426 14.03 -5.50 -11.78
CA PHE A 426 14.85 -6.41 -10.98
C PHE A 426 15.78 -7.18 -11.91
N VAL A 427 17.09 -7.04 -11.71
CA VAL A 427 18.11 -7.85 -12.40
C VAL A 427 18.79 -8.75 -11.39
N LEU A 428 18.66 -10.06 -11.59
CA LEU A 428 19.39 -11.07 -10.85
C LEU A 428 20.58 -11.51 -11.68
N LEU A 429 21.78 -11.36 -11.14
CA LEU A 429 22.99 -11.89 -11.70
C LEU A 429 23.44 -13.08 -10.87
N THR A 430 23.56 -14.23 -11.52
CA THR A 430 24.13 -15.45 -10.92
C THR A 430 25.50 -15.69 -11.53
N GLN A 431 26.48 -15.95 -10.68
CA GLN A 431 27.86 -16.17 -11.09
C GLN A 431 28.53 -17.22 -10.21
N HIS A 432 29.39 -18.05 -10.78
CA HIS A 432 30.16 -19.03 -10.05
C HIS A 432 31.64 -18.69 -10.11
N ILE A 433 32.24 -18.34 -8.96
CA ILE A 433 33.64 -17.93 -8.83
C ILE A 433 34.31 -18.85 -7.80
N ASN A 434 35.35 -19.58 -8.19
CA ASN A 434 36.13 -20.45 -7.30
C ASN A 434 35.29 -21.39 -6.41
N GLY A 435 34.23 -22.02 -6.95
CA GLY A 435 33.40 -22.96 -6.17
C GLY A 435 32.29 -22.29 -5.35
N ARG A 436 32.14 -20.96 -5.41
CA ARG A 436 31.09 -20.22 -4.72
C ARG A 436 30.09 -19.61 -5.70
N ASN A 437 28.81 -19.86 -5.45
CA ASN A 437 27.72 -19.17 -6.11
C ASN A 437 27.57 -17.77 -5.51
N GLY A 438 27.67 -16.75 -6.35
CA GLY A 438 27.32 -15.37 -6.04
C GLY A 438 26.01 -15.02 -6.72
N VAL A 439 25.11 -14.38 -5.96
CA VAL A 439 23.87 -13.82 -6.47
C VAL A 439 23.90 -12.32 -6.19
N ILE A 440 23.76 -11.51 -7.23
CA ILE A 440 23.69 -10.05 -7.13
C ILE A 440 22.30 -9.64 -7.59
N SER A 441 21.55 -9.00 -6.69
CA SER A 441 20.22 -8.45 -6.98
C SER A 441 20.33 -6.93 -7.15
N LEU A 442 19.77 -6.41 -8.23
CA LEU A 442 19.82 -5.00 -8.61
C LEU A 442 18.40 -4.54 -8.91
N CYS A 443 17.93 -3.49 -8.21
CA CYS A 443 16.64 -2.85 -8.51
C CYS A 443 16.91 -1.47 -9.12
N LEU A 444 16.41 -1.25 -10.33
CA LEU A 444 16.49 0.04 -11.02
C LEU A 444 15.12 0.69 -11.02
N TYR A 445 15.02 1.88 -10.42
CA TYR A 445 13.81 2.69 -10.41
C TYR A 445 13.77 3.66 -11.60
N SER A 446 12.55 3.98 -12.03
CA SER A 446 12.26 4.64 -13.30
C SER A 446 11.42 5.91 -13.15
#